data_AF-A0A2P8WCP9-F1
#
_entry.id   AF-A0A2P8WCP9-F1
#
_cell.length_a   1.000
_cell.length_b   1.000
_cell.length_c   1.000
_cell.angle_alpha   90.00
_cell.angle_beta   90.00
_cell.angle_gamma   90.00
#
_symmetry.space_group_name_H-M   'P 1'
#
loop_
_entity.id
_entity.type
_entity.pdbx_description
1 polymer ?
#
loop_
_entity_poly.entity_id
_entity_poly.type
_entity_poly.pdbx_seq_one_letter_code
_entity_poly.pdbx_strand_id
1 'polypeptide(L)' 'TEGTIMAMMAVLVQRGANPDFVRIISVVAAPQALQKLAETYPSLNIYAACIDEGLDQNGYIVPGLGDAGDRTFGT' A
#
# COMPACT_ATOMS: atom_id res chain seq x y z
N THR A 1 3.07 0.64 -7.44
CA THR A 1 3.94 -0.51 -7.05
C THR A 1 3.90 -0.72 -5.54
N GLU A 2 3.95 -1.97 -5.09
CA GLU A 2 3.85 -2.38 -3.67
C GLU A 2 5.16 -2.26 -2.87
N GLY A 3 6.28 -1.94 -3.54
CA GLY A 3 7.62 -2.06 -2.95
C GLY A 3 7.84 -1.18 -1.71
N THR A 4 7.35 0.06 -1.73
CA THR A 4 7.60 1.03 -0.66
C THR A 4 6.96 0.60 0.66
N ILE A 5 5.71 0.15 0.62
CA ILE A 5 4.97 -0.19 1.84
C ILE A 5 5.47 -1.50 2.46
N MET A 6 5.85 -2.47 1.63
CA MET A 6 6.50 -3.70 2.08
C MET A 6 7.85 -3.42 2.74
N ALA A 7 8.68 -2.56 2.14
CA ALA A 7 9.97 -2.17 2.71
C ALA A 7 9.80 -1.44 4.04
N MET A 8 8.81 -0.54 4.13
CA MET A 8 8.46 0.15 5.37
C MET A 8 8.06 -0.84 6.48
N MET A 9 7.16 -1.79 6.18
CA MET A 9 6.77 -2.82 7.14
C MET A 9 7.95 -3.69 7.59
N ALA A 10 8.83 -4.07 6.67
CA ALA A 10 10.03 -4.85 7.01
C ALA A 10 10.94 -4.08 7.99
N VAL A 11 11.15 -2.78 7.78
CA VAL A 11 11.93 -1.93 8.69
C VAL A 11 11.25 -1.79 10.05
N LEU A 12 9.92 -1.65 10.11
CA LEU A 12 9.19 -1.57 11.38
C LEU A 12 9.34 -2.87 12.18
N VAL A 13 9.13 -4.01 11.54
CA VAL A 13 9.25 -5.33 12.19
C VAL A 13 10.69 -5.58 12.63
N GLN A 14 11.69 -5.24 11.82
CA GLN A 14 13.10 -5.34 12.18
C GLN A 14 13.44 -4.51 13.44
N ARG A 15 12.75 -3.39 13.63
CA ARG A 15 12.90 -2.52 14.81
C ARG A 15 12.06 -2.97 16.02
N GLY A 16 11.38 -4.12 15.93
CA GLY A 16 10.59 -4.70 17.01
C GLY A 16 9.13 -4.25 17.07
N ALA A 17 8.62 -3.58 16.04
CA ALA A 17 7.19 -3.29 15.97
C ALA A 17 6.39 -4.59 15.75
N ASN A 18 5.33 -4.79 16.52
CA ASN A 18 4.39 -5.89 16.29
C ASN A 18 3.37 -5.47 15.19
N PRO A 19 3.28 -6.20 14.06
CA PRO A 19 2.28 -5.95 13.01
C PRO A 19 0.83 -5.84 13.50
N ASP A 20 0.45 -6.53 14.59
CA ASP A 20 -0.90 -6.51 15.16
C ASP A 20 -1.35 -5.09 15.56
N PHE A 21 -0.40 -4.22 15.91
CA PHE A 21 -0.67 -2.85 16.32
C PHE A 21 -0.52 -1.84 15.18
N VAL A 22 -0.04 -2.28 14.00
CA VAL A 22 0.13 -1.41 12.83
C VAL A 22 -1.20 -1.33 12.07
N ARG A 23 -1.55 -0.11 11.66
CA ARG A 23 -2.70 0.16 10.80
C ARG A 23 -2.22 0.96 9.60
N ILE A 24 -2.53 0.47 8.42
CA ILE A 24 -2.25 1.16 7.16
C ILE A 24 -3.53 1.81 6.68
N ILE A 25 -3.46 3.08 6.32
CA ILE A 25 -4.57 3.84 5.76
C ILE A 25 -4.15 4.31 4.37
N SER A 26 -4.93 3.95 3.34
CA SER A 26 -4.72 4.34 1.96
C SER A 26 -5.98 4.94 1.35
N VAL A 27 -5.81 5.90 0.45
CA VAL A 27 -6.93 6.44 -0.35
C VAL A 27 -7.31 5.45 -1.45
N VAL A 28 -6.31 4.91 -2.17
CA VAL A 28 -6.51 3.93 -3.23
C VAL A 28 -5.50 2.80 -3.06
N ALA A 29 -5.96 1.56 -3.21
CA ALA A 29 -5.12 0.38 -3.16
C ALA A 29 -5.35 -0.52 -4.39
N ALA A 30 -4.30 -1.22 -4.80
CA ALA A 30 -4.38 -2.27 -5.81
C ALA A 30 -4.47 -3.65 -5.13
N PRO A 31 -5.29 -4.59 -5.62
CA PRO A 31 -5.50 -5.90 -5.00
C PRO A 31 -4.21 -6.72 -4.90
N GLN A 32 -3.30 -6.59 -5.86
CA GLN A 32 -2.00 -7.29 -5.86
C GLN A 32 -1.17 -6.91 -4.63
N ALA A 33 -1.15 -5.62 -4.28
CA ALA A 33 -0.42 -5.12 -3.11
C ALA A 33 -1.05 -5.61 -1.80
N LEU A 34 -2.38 -5.65 -1.74
CA LEU A 34 -3.12 -6.13 -0.56
C LEU A 34 -2.91 -7.62 -0.32
N GLN A 35 -2.94 -8.44 -1.38
CA GLN A 35 -2.70 -9.88 -1.30
C GLN A 35 -1.31 -10.18 -0.73
N LYS A 36 -0.28 -9.52 -1.27
CA LYS A 36 1.10 -9.73 -0.80
C LYS A 36 1.32 -9.28 0.64
N LEU A 37 0.71 -8.17 1.04
CA LEU A 37 0.72 -7.71 2.43
C LEU A 37 0.01 -8.70 3.35
N ALA A 38 -1.13 -9.25 2.94
CA ALA A 38 -1.88 -10.24 3.71
C ALA A 38 -1.11 -11.57 3.86
N GLU A 39 -0.42 -12.01 2.81
CA GLU A 39 0.44 -13.20 2.85
C GLU A 39 1.64 -13.02 3.77
N THR A 40 2.25 -11.84 3.78
CA THR A 40 3.47 -11.57 4.56
C THR A 40 3.17 -11.17 6.00
N TYR A 41 2.09 -10.41 6.23
CA TYR A 41 1.69 -9.86 7.51
C TYR A 41 0.18 -10.11 7.75
N PRO A 42 -0.24 -11.35 8.07
CA PRO A 42 -1.65 -11.73 8.12
C PRO A 42 -2.46 -11.01 9.21
N SER A 43 -1.80 -10.44 10.23
CA SER A 43 -2.46 -9.69 11.30
C SER A 43 -2.55 -8.19 11.06
N LEU A 44 -2.02 -7.70 9.94
CA LEU A 44 -2.01 -6.30 9.57
C LEU A 44 -3.41 -5.83 9.15
N ASN A 45 -3.86 -4.71 9.72
CA ASN A 45 -5.11 -4.09 9.34
C ASN A 45 -4.87 -2.98 8.30
N ILE A 46 -5.51 -3.09 7.13
CA ILE A 46 -5.41 -2.12 6.04
C ILE A 46 -6.80 -1.54 5.78
N TYR A 47 -6.89 -0.21 5.80
CA TYR A 47 -8.09 0.55 5.50
C TYR A 47 -7.86 1.29 4.17
N ALA A 48 -8.61 0.93 3.14
CA ALA A 48 -8.55 1.58 1.84
C ALA A 48 -9.89 2.26 1.55
N ALA A 49 -9.88 3.53 1.13
CA ALA A 49 -11.11 4.20 0.71
C ALA A 49 -11.64 3.65 -0.62
N CYS A 50 -10.75 3.27 -1.53
CA CYS A 50 -11.08 2.56 -2.76
C CYS A 50 -10.08 1.43 -3.02
N ILE A 51 -10.57 0.34 -3.62
CA ILE A 51 -9.75 -0.75 -4.16
C ILE A 51 -10.05 -0.81 -5.65
N ASP A 52 -9.03 -0.52 -6.46
CA ASP A 52 -9.14 -0.43 -7.92
C ASP A 52 -8.70 -1.74 -8.59
N GLU A 53 -8.84 -1.84 -9.92
CA GLU A 53 -8.70 -3.11 -10.66
C GLU A 53 -7.28 -3.70 -10.58
N GLY A 54 -6.27 -2.83 -10.62
CA GLY A 54 -4.89 -3.30 -10.57
C GLY A 54 -3.88 -2.23 -10.91
N LEU A 55 -2.73 -2.68 -11.41
CA LEU A 55 -1.64 -1.83 -11.84
C LEU A 55 -1.47 -1.90 -13.37
N ASP A 56 -1.14 -0.78 -14.00
CA ASP A 56 -0.68 -0.75 -15.39
C ASP A 56 0.80 -1.19 -15.52
N GLN A 57 1.33 -1.16 -16.74
CA GLN A 57 2.72 -1.53 -17.04
C GLN A 57 3.76 -0.61 -16.37
N ASN A 58 3.37 0.62 -16.02
CA ASN A 58 4.21 1.59 -15.33
C ASN A 58 4.07 1.49 -13.79
N GLY A 59 3.19 0.61 -13.30
CA GLY A 59 2.96 0.40 -11.89
C GLY A 59 2.03 1.43 -11.23
N TYR A 60 1.27 2.20 -12.02
CA TYR A 60 0.19 3.06 -11.55
C TYR A 60 -1.09 2.27 -11.32
N ILE A 61 -1.87 2.66 -10.32
CA ILE A 61 -3.17 2.07 -10.08
C ILE A 61 -4.15 2.48 -11.19
N VAL A 62 -4.97 1.56 -11.67
CA VAL A 62 -5.98 1.78 -12.72
C VAL A 62 -7.36 1.33 -12.22
N PRO A 63 -8.42 2.15 -12.34
CA PRO A 63 -8.45 3.49 -12.95
C PRO A 63 -7.64 4.56 -12.20
N GLY A 64 -7.47 4.42 -10.89
CA GLY A 64 -6.55 5.19 -10.07
C GLY A 64 -6.82 6.69 -9.97
N LEU A 65 -5.79 7.40 -9.52
CA LEU A 65 -5.81 8.86 -9.34
C LEU A 65 -4.67 9.55 -10.10
N GLY A 66 -3.88 8.83 -10.91
CA GLY A 66 -2.61 9.34 -11.42
C GLY A 66 -1.58 9.49 -10.30
N ASP A 67 -0.59 10.37 -10.49
CA ASP A 67 0.44 10.61 -9.48
C ASP A 67 -0.14 11.39 -8.28
N ALA A 68 -0.12 10.77 -7.10
CA ALA A 68 -0.67 11.37 -5.89
C ALA A 68 0.18 12.54 -5.38
N GLY A 69 1.50 12.51 -5.58
CA GLY A 69 2.42 13.57 -5.19
C GLY A 69 2.20 14.82 -6.02
N ASP A 70 2.25 14.68 -7.35
CA ASP A 70 2.08 15.81 -8.27
C ASP A 70 0.71 16.48 -8.11
N ARG A 71 -0.34 15.68 -7.94
CA ARG A 71 -1.69 16.23 -7.71
C ARG A 71 -1.85 16.93 -6.36
N THR A 72 -1.13 16.49 -5.34
CA THR A 72 -1.22 17.08 -4.00
C THR A 72 -0.36 18.34 -3.87
N PHE A 73 0.83 18.34 -4.49
CA PHE A 73 1.83 19.38 -4.33
C PHE A 73 1.97 20.31 -5.55
N GLY A 74 1.25 20.02 -6.65
CA GLY A 74 1.25 20.83 -7.87
C GLY A 74 2.58 20.82 -8.61
N THR A 75 3.31 19.69 -8.55
CA THR A 75 4.60 19.49 -9.21
C THR A 75 4.49 18.88 -10.59
#